data_AF-A0A4Q1Q0T8-F1
#
_entry.id   AF-A0A4Q1Q0T8-F1
#
_cell.length_a   1.000
_cell.length_b   1.000
_cell.length_c   1.000
_cell.angle_alpha   90.00
_cell.angle_beta   90.00
_cell.angle_gamma   90.00
#
_symmetry.space_group_name_H-M   'P 1'
#
loop_
_entity.id
_entity.type
_entity.pdbx_description
1 polymer ?
#
loop_
_entity_poly.entity_id
_entity_poly.type
_entity_poly.pdbx_seq_one_letter_code
_entity_poly.pdbx_strand_id
1 'polypeptide(L)'
;MSSNYQFLSLQRVLVFGGFEPAPSELSDVEKWIESQRDRLASFADEVVDAFTECHRAAAAEMEVDYPFEYALQVCVRRSGINHSWHRAIFYGGRKSPKRVDYHEISQNRFADIPDWERLVYERVINSLNSLYKHQAQLLKLIQRYRALQASLQQF
;
A
#
# COMPACT_ATOMS: atom_id res chain seq x y z
N MET A 1 -2.87 -9.50 -30.54
CA MET A 1 -3.36 -8.17 -30.14
C MET A 1 -2.22 -7.49 -29.40
N SER A 2 -1.51 -6.61 -30.09
CA SER A 2 -0.25 -6.02 -29.62
C SER A 2 -0.47 -4.56 -29.24
N SER A 3 -0.01 -4.19 -28.04
CA SER A 3 0.28 -2.81 -27.59
C SER A 3 -0.86 -1.88 -27.14
N ASN A 4 -1.64 -2.22 -26.10
CA ASN A 4 -2.54 -1.23 -25.49
C ASN A 4 -2.07 -0.63 -24.16
N TYR A 5 -1.10 -1.22 -23.44
CA TYR A 5 -0.67 -0.73 -22.12
C TYR A 5 0.84 -0.78 -21.89
N GLN A 6 1.64 -0.55 -22.94
CA GLN A 6 3.11 -0.56 -22.81
C GLN A 6 3.61 0.44 -21.76
N PHE A 7 2.93 1.57 -21.56
CA PHE A 7 3.26 2.55 -20.52
C PHE A 7 3.23 1.94 -19.11
N LEU A 8 2.40 0.91 -18.86
CA LEU A 8 2.38 0.21 -17.56
C LEU A 8 3.65 -0.61 -17.33
N SER A 9 4.33 -1.07 -18.37
CA SER A 9 5.59 -1.82 -18.23
C SER A 9 6.75 -0.96 -17.70
N LEU A 10 6.64 0.35 -17.86
CA LEU A 10 7.63 1.33 -17.40
C LEU A 10 7.41 1.76 -15.93
N GLN A 11 6.29 1.35 -15.33
CA GLN A 11 5.94 1.72 -13.97
C GLN A 11 6.68 0.84 -12.95
N ARG A 12 7.32 1.49 -11.96
CA ARG A 12 8.16 0.85 -10.94
C ARG A 12 7.32 -0.04 -10.02
N VAL A 13 7.70 -1.31 -9.92
CA VAL A 13 7.17 -2.20 -8.87
C VAL A 13 8.01 -2.01 -7.62
N LEU A 14 7.37 -1.58 -6.53
CA LEU A 14 8.03 -1.40 -5.25
C LEU A 14 8.14 -2.72 -4.52
N VAL A 15 9.33 -3.02 -4.02
CA VAL A 15 9.58 -4.22 -3.23
C VAL A 15 10.17 -3.78 -1.91
N PHE A 16 9.54 -4.19 -0.81
CA PHE A 16 10.09 -3.94 0.51
C PHE A 16 11.45 -4.63 0.64
N GLY A 17 12.48 -3.87 0.97
CA GLY A 17 13.87 -4.36 1.07
C GLY A 17 14.14 -5.32 2.22
N GLY A 18 13.12 -5.63 3.04
CA GLY A 18 13.24 -6.47 4.22
C GLY A 18 13.67 -5.67 5.46
N PHE A 19 13.62 -6.35 6.61
CA PHE A 19 14.05 -5.77 7.88
C PHE A 19 15.57 -5.81 8.03
N GLU A 20 16.09 -4.88 8.81
CA GLU A 20 17.45 -5.00 9.34
C GLU A 20 17.58 -6.23 10.24
N PRO A 21 18.81 -6.77 10.41
CA PRO A 21 19.06 -7.80 11.41
C PRO A 21 18.62 -7.35 12.80
N ALA A 22 18.00 -8.26 13.56
CA ALA A 22 17.64 -7.97 14.95
C ALA A 22 18.92 -7.81 15.81
N PRO A 23 18.91 -6.93 16.81
CA PRO A 23 20.04 -6.77 17.73
C PRO A 23 20.21 -8.03 18.59
N SER A 24 21.44 -8.26 19.06
CA SER A 24 21.77 -9.37 19.96
C SER A 24 21.30 -9.13 21.39
N GLU A 25 21.23 -7.86 21.82
CA GLU A 25 20.84 -7.49 23.18
C GLU A 25 19.32 -7.27 23.27
N LEU A 26 18.69 -7.93 24.25
CA LEU A 26 17.23 -7.90 24.42
C LEU A 26 16.69 -6.50 24.75
N SER A 27 17.50 -5.66 25.40
CA SER A 27 17.20 -4.25 25.73
C SER A 27 17.05 -3.38 24.48
N ASP A 28 17.71 -3.72 23.38
CA ASP A 28 17.67 -2.93 22.14
C ASP A 28 16.58 -3.38 21.17
N VAL A 29 15.99 -4.56 21.41
CA VAL A 29 14.95 -5.14 20.53
C VAL A 29 13.70 -4.27 20.46
N GLU A 30 13.33 -3.58 21.55
CA GLU A 30 12.15 -2.70 21.55
C GLU A 30 12.31 -1.52 20.59
N LYS A 31 13.45 -0.82 20.66
CA LYS A 31 13.80 0.27 19.73
C LYS A 31 13.93 -0.23 18.30
N TRP A 32 14.50 -1.43 18.12
CA TRP A 32 14.58 -2.04 16.79
C TRP A 32 13.19 -2.33 16.22
N ILE A 33 12.24 -2.85 17.02
CA ILE A 33 10.85 -3.06 16.61
C ILE A 33 10.20 -1.76 16.14
N GLU A 34 10.41 -0.65 16.88
CA GLU A 34 9.88 0.66 16.51
C GLU A 34 10.44 1.14 15.17
N SER A 35 11.76 1.07 14.99
CA SER A 35 12.42 1.35 13.70
C SER A 35 11.84 0.52 12.54
N GLN A 36 11.63 -0.79 12.73
CA GLN A 36 11.05 -1.64 11.69
C GLN A 36 9.57 -1.28 11.39
N ARG A 37 8.82 -0.78 12.37
CA ARG A 37 7.45 -0.26 12.14
C ARG A 37 7.47 1.01 11.30
N ASP A 38 8.37 1.93 11.60
CA ASP A 38 8.52 3.18 10.86
C ASP A 38 8.92 2.91 9.41
N ARG A 39 9.82 1.94 9.19
CA ARG A 39 10.18 1.48 7.84
C ARG A 39 9.01 0.89 7.07
N LEU A 40 8.13 0.12 7.72
CA LEU A 40 6.90 -0.39 7.09
C LEU A 40 5.93 0.74 6.76
N ALA A 41 5.79 1.74 7.64
CA ALA A 41 4.94 2.90 7.40
C ALA A 41 5.45 3.71 6.21
N SER A 42 6.75 4.04 6.19
CA SER A 42 7.38 4.73 5.06
C SER A 42 7.22 3.96 3.75
N PHE A 43 7.39 2.63 3.76
CA PHE A 43 7.16 1.83 2.56
C PHE A 43 5.68 1.83 2.13
N ALA A 44 4.74 1.87 3.07
CA ALA A 44 3.32 1.99 2.75
C ALA A 44 3.02 3.34 2.05
N ASP A 45 3.64 4.43 2.52
CA ASP A 45 3.52 5.75 1.88
C ASP A 45 4.14 5.75 0.46
N GLU A 46 5.32 5.16 0.28
CA GLU A 46 5.91 4.99 -1.07
C GLU A 46 4.99 4.22 -2.02
N VAL A 47 4.28 3.21 -1.51
CA VAL A 47 3.30 2.43 -2.28
C VAL A 47 2.10 3.30 -2.68
N VAL A 48 1.63 4.20 -1.80
CA VAL A 48 0.57 5.18 -2.10
C VAL A 48 1.02 6.14 -3.20
N ASP A 49 2.23 6.67 -3.09
CA ASP A 49 2.77 7.65 -4.02
C ASP A 49 2.97 7.03 -5.40
N ALA A 50 3.63 5.86 -5.46
CA ALA A 50 3.82 5.13 -6.70
C ALA A 50 2.48 4.79 -7.36
N PHE A 51 1.47 4.35 -6.57
CA PHE A 51 0.13 4.10 -7.09
C PHE A 51 -0.50 5.34 -7.73
N THR A 52 -0.40 6.48 -7.05
CA THR A 52 -0.95 7.76 -7.51
C THR A 52 -0.26 8.24 -8.79
N GLU A 53 1.06 8.16 -8.86
CA GLU A 53 1.84 8.50 -10.05
C GLU A 53 1.48 7.60 -11.23
N CYS A 54 1.40 6.29 -10.99
CA CYS A 54 1.04 5.31 -12.00
C CYS A 54 -0.35 5.59 -12.59
N HIS A 55 -1.31 5.91 -11.75
CA HIS A 55 -2.67 6.25 -12.18
C HIS A 55 -2.73 7.56 -12.96
N ARG A 56 -1.98 8.59 -12.56
CA ARG A 56 -1.91 9.86 -13.30
C ARG A 56 -1.31 9.68 -14.69
N ALA A 57 -0.21 8.95 -14.79
CA ALA A 57 0.43 8.66 -16.06
C ALA A 57 -0.50 7.84 -16.97
N ALA A 58 -1.15 6.81 -16.41
CA ALA A 58 -2.10 5.98 -17.14
C ALA A 58 -3.31 6.78 -17.64
N ALA A 59 -3.89 7.64 -16.79
CA ALA A 59 -5.04 8.44 -17.17
C ALA A 59 -4.71 9.47 -18.27
N ALA A 60 -3.48 9.99 -18.29
CA ALA A 60 -3.02 10.89 -19.35
C ALA A 60 -2.85 10.15 -20.69
N GLU A 61 -2.20 8.99 -20.69
CA GLU A 61 -2.02 8.15 -21.89
C GLU A 61 -3.35 7.63 -22.46
N MET A 62 -4.31 7.34 -21.58
CA MET A 62 -5.64 6.83 -21.95
C MET A 62 -6.65 7.94 -22.27
N GLU A 63 -6.24 9.21 -22.27
CA GLU A 63 -7.07 10.39 -22.56
C GLU A 63 -8.43 10.39 -21.83
N VAL A 64 -8.42 10.08 -20.52
CA VAL A 64 -9.70 9.84 -19.83
C VAL A 64 -10.52 11.11 -19.67
N ASP A 65 -11.82 11.02 -20.01
CA ASP A 65 -12.78 12.13 -20.03
C ASP A 65 -12.98 12.87 -18.70
N TYR A 66 -12.61 12.26 -17.56
CA TYR A 66 -12.84 12.81 -16.24
C TYR A 66 -11.56 12.80 -15.39
N PRO A 67 -11.29 13.88 -14.63
CA PRO A 67 -10.26 13.84 -13.61
C PRO A 67 -10.64 12.89 -12.48
N PHE A 68 -9.64 12.18 -11.96
CA PHE A 68 -9.76 11.28 -10.80
C PHE A 68 -8.82 11.67 -9.68
N GLU A 69 -9.19 11.26 -8.47
CA GLU A 69 -8.30 11.28 -7.32
C GLU A 69 -8.39 9.94 -6.62
N TYR A 70 -7.23 9.36 -6.37
CA TYR A 70 -7.12 8.11 -5.65
C TYR A 70 -6.65 8.40 -4.24
N ALA A 71 -7.32 7.81 -3.27
CA ALA A 71 -6.92 7.84 -1.88
C ALA A 71 -6.67 6.41 -1.44
N LEU A 72 -5.40 6.05 -1.30
CA LEU A 72 -5.01 4.86 -0.56
C LEU A 72 -4.87 5.27 0.91
N GLN A 73 -5.82 4.86 1.73
CA GLN A 73 -5.75 5.09 3.16
C GLN A 73 -5.11 3.88 3.84
N VAL A 74 -3.93 4.09 4.39
CA VAL A 74 -3.24 3.11 5.22
C VAL A 74 -3.63 3.35 6.68
N CYS A 75 -4.51 2.52 7.21
CA CYS A 75 -4.91 2.55 8.61
C CYS A 75 -3.97 1.69 9.46
N VAL A 76 -3.08 2.32 10.22
CA VAL A 76 -2.28 1.63 11.24
C VAL A 76 -3.15 1.41 12.48
N ARG A 77 -3.48 0.14 12.77
CA ARG A 77 -4.21 -0.27 13.99
C ARG A 77 -3.32 -1.12 14.89
N ARG A 78 -3.71 -1.31 16.15
CA ARG A 78 -3.05 -2.26 17.07
C ARG A 78 -2.97 -3.69 16.52
N SER A 79 -3.94 -4.09 15.69
CA SER A 79 -4.00 -5.39 15.02
C SER A 79 -3.10 -5.49 13.77
N GLY A 80 -2.50 -4.38 13.36
CA GLY A 80 -1.73 -4.29 12.13
C GLY A 80 -2.16 -3.13 11.23
N ILE A 81 -1.48 -3.00 10.09
CA ILE A 81 -1.82 -2.08 9.03
C ILE A 81 -2.94 -2.72 8.19
N ASN A 82 -4.05 -2.01 8.02
CA ASN A 82 -5.07 -2.30 7.02
C ASN A 82 -5.02 -1.20 5.97
N HIS A 83 -5.41 -1.48 4.74
CA HIS A 83 -5.63 -0.43 3.77
C HIS A 83 -7.10 -0.37 3.35
N SER A 84 -7.56 0.81 2.98
CA SER A 84 -8.78 1.00 2.20
C SER A 84 -8.43 1.86 0.99
N TRP A 85 -9.03 1.53 -0.14
CA TRP A 85 -8.74 2.14 -1.43
C TRP A 85 -9.99 2.82 -1.93
N HIS A 86 -9.88 4.11 -2.21
CA HIS A 86 -10.98 4.91 -2.71
C HIS A 86 -10.57 5.59 -4.00
N ARG A 87 -11.49 5.60 -4.96
CA ARG A 87 -11.42 6.40 -6.17
C ARG A 87 -12.53 7.44 -6.11
N ALA A 88 -12.16 8.71 -6.24
CA ALA A 88 -13.07 9.80 -6.51
C ALA A 88 -13.04 10.15 -8.00
N ILE A 89 -14.22 10.25 -8.62
CA ILE A 89 -14.41 10.66 -10.02
C ILE A 89 -15.07 12.02 -10.06
N PHE A 90 -14.45 13.00 -10.72
CA PHE A 90 -14.95 14.39 -10.76
C PHE A 90 -15.58 14.72 -12.12
N TYR A 91 -16.89 14.55 -12.24
CA TYR A 91 -17.62 14.87 -13.47
C TYR A 91 -17.69 16.39 -13.67
N GLY A 92 -17.33 16.86 -14.87
CA GLY A 92 -17.32 18.29 -15.18
C GLY A 92 -16.09 19.06 -14.66
N GLY A 93 -15.04 18.36 -14.22
CA GLY A 93 -13.74 18.94 -13.88
C GLY A 93 -13.43 18.98 -12.37
N ARG A 94 -12.14 19.00 -12.01
CA ARG A 94 -11.69 18.83 -10.61
C ARG A 94 -11.92 20.06 -9.71
N LYS A 95 -11.80 21.27 -10.24
CA LYS A 95 -11.93 22.53 -9.46
C LYS A 95 -13.37 22.94 -9.18
N SER A 96 -14.30 22.48 -10.02
CA SER A 96 -15.73 22.79 -9.89
C SER A 96 -16.54 21.59 -10.41
N PRO A 97 -16.49 20.44 -9.71
CA PRO A 97 -17.17 19.23 -10.16
C PRO A 97 -18.68 19.44 -10.14
N LYS A 98 -19.36 18.99 -11.20
CA LYS A 98 -20.82 18.87 -11.25
C LYS A 98 -21.31 17.68 -10.42
N ARG A 99 -20.49 16.63 -10.30
CA ARG A 99 -20.76 15.42 -9.51
C ARG A 99 -19.43 14.80 -9.08
N VAL A 100 -19.39 14.24 -7.87
CA VAL A 100 -18.25 13.44 -7.40
C VAL A 100 -18.74 12.05 -7.00
N ASP A 101 -18.25 11.02 -7.67
CA ASP A 101 -18.58 9.63 -7.34
C ASP A 101 -17.41 9.00 -6.59
N TYR A 102 -17.71 8.37 -5.44
CA TYR A 102 -16.72 7.69 -4.59
C TYR A 102 -16.91 6.18 -4.69
N HIS A 103 -15.86 5.49 -5.10
CA HIS A 103 -15.84 4.04 -5.23
C HIS A 103 -14.78 3.46 -4.30
N GLU A 104 -15.22 2.67 -3.31
CA GLU A 104 -14.30 1.80 -2.59
C GLU A 104 -13.91 0.64 -3.51
N ILE A 105 -12.62 0.54 -3.79
CA ILE A 105 -12.04 -0.51 -4.63
C ILE A 105 -11.44 -1.54 -3.68
N SER A 106 -12.31 -2.17 -2.89
CA SER A 106 -11.95 -3.38 -2.15
C SER A 106 -11.97 -4.59 -3.08
N GLN A 107 -11.28 -5.67 -2.67
CA GLN A 107 -10.87 -6.82 -3.48
C GLN A 107 -11.95 -7.48 -4.39
N ASN A 108 -13.23 -7.12 -4.24
CA ASN A 108 -14.37 -7.74 -4.93
C ASN A 108 -15.11 -6.83 -5.93
N ARG A 109 -14.66 -5.59 -6.20
CA ARG A 109 -15.35 -4.66 -7.14
C ARG A 109 -14.58 -4.34 -8.43
N PHE A 110 -13.67 -5.22 -8.85
CA PHE A 110 -12.91 -5.07 -10.10
C PHE A 110 -13.74 -5.24 -11.37
N ALA A 111 -14.99 -5.73 -11.28
CA ALA A 111 -15.86 -5.95 -12.44
C ALA A 111 -16.26 -4.65 -13.14
N ASP A 112 -16.32 -3.53 -12.40
CA ASP A 112 -16.88 -2.26 -12.88
C ASP A 112 -15.81 -1.21 -13.24
N ILE A 113 -14.52 -1.56 -13.19
CA ILE A 113 -13.44 -0.64 -13.51
C ILE A 113 -12.81 -0.94 -14.89
N PRO A 114 -12.33 0.08 -15.63
CA PRO A 114 -11.62 -0.10 -16.88
C PRO A 114 -10.40 -1.05 -16.74
N ASP A 115 -10.13 -1.84 -17.78
CA ASP A 115 -9.03 -2.82 -17.77
C ASP A 115 -7.67 -2.19 -17.47
N TRP A 116 -7.40 -0.98 -17.96
CA TRP A 116 -6.15 -0.27 -17.70
C TRP A 116 -5.98 0.07 -16.22
N GLU A 117 -7.06 0.45 -15.53
CA GLU A 117 -7.03 0.71 -14.09
C GLU A 117 -6.72 -0.59 -13.34
N ARG A 118 -7.42 -1.69 -13.69
CA ARG A 118 -7.19 -3.02 -13.11
C ARG A 118 -5.71 -3.44 -13.20
N LEU A 119 -5.07 -3.21 -14.35
CA LEU A 119 -3.66 -3.54 -14.53
C LEU A 119 -2.73 -2.68 -13.66
N VAL A 120 -3.04 -1.41 -13.41
CA VAL A 120 -2.29 -0.58 -12.44
C VAL A 120 -2.49 -1.13 -11.03
N TYR A 121 -3.72 -1.51 -10.66
CA TYR A 121 -4.01 -2.14 -9.37
C TYR A 121 -3.22 -3.43 -9.15
N GLU A 122 -3.21 -4.34 -10.14
CA GLU A 122 -2.48 -5.60 -10.08
C GLU A 122 -0.95 -5.40 -9.93
N ARG A 123 -0.41 -4.28 -10.39
CA ARG A 123 1.01 -3.96 -10.16
C ARG A 123 1.28 -3.57 -8.72
N VAL A 124 0.39 -2.77 -8.13
CA VAL A 124 0.57 -2.29 -6.75
C VAL A 124 0.16 -3.33 -5.71
N ILE A 125 -0.76 -4.25 -6.05
CA ILE A 125 -1.17 -5.33 -5.13
C ILE A 125 0.01 -6.22 -4.73
N ASN A 126 1.02 -6.38 -5.59
CA ASN A 126 2.24 -7.12 -5.25
C ASN A 126 3.05 -6.40 -4.16
N SER A 127 3.18 -5.08 -4.26
CA SER A 127 3.85 -4.25 -3.25
C SER A 127 3.10 -4.29 -1.91
N LEU A 128 1.76 -4.22 -1.95
CA LEU A 128 0.90 -4.38 -0.77
C LEU A 128 1.01 -5.76 -0.14
N ASN A 129 1.00 -6.82 -0.95
CA ASN A 129 1.15 -8.19 -0.48
C ASN A 129 2.52 -8.36 0.21
N SER A 130 3.56 -7.72 -0.31
CA SER A 130 4.87 -7.66 0.34
C SER A 130 4.80 -6.92 1.68
N LEU A 131 4.18 -5.73 1.73
CA LEU A 131 3.97 -4.98 2.98
C LEU A 131 3.26 -5.85 4.04
N TYR A 132 2.17 -6.51 3.66
CA TYR A 132 1.38 -7.37 4.55
C TYR A 132 2.14 -8.59 5.05
N LYS A 133 2.90 -9.23 4.17
CA LYS A 133 3.76 -10.35 4.55
C LYS A 133 4.77 -9.93 5.62
N HIS A 134 5.44 -8.79 5.43
CA HIS A 134 6.46 -8.30 6.37
C HIS A 134 5.84 -7.81 7.68
N GLN A 135 4.70 -7.12 7.63
CA GLN A 135 3.93 -6.78 8.82
C GLN A 135 3.55 -8.02 9.64
N ALA A 136 3.05 -9.09 9.00
CA ALA A 136 2.70 -10.32 9.70
C ALA A 136 3.93 -10.97 10.37
N GLN A 137 5.10 -10.90 9.73
CA GLN A 137 6.36 -11.35 10.32
C GLN A 137 6.75 -10.51 11.54
N LEU A 138 6.68 -9.18 11.45
CA LEU A 138 7.01 -8.28 12.55
C LEU A 138 6.06 -8.49 13.74
N LEU A 139 4.76 -8.66 13.50
CA LEU A 139 3.79 -8.95 14.57
C LEU A 139 4.11 -10.27 15.29
N LYS A 140 4.50 -11.32 14.56
CA LYS A 140 4.94 -12.59 15.15
C LYS A 140 6.21 -12.42 16.00
N LEU A 141 7.16 -11.61 15.54
CA LEU A 141 8.38 -11.31 16.30
C LEU A 141 8.08 -10.53 17.59
N ILE A 142 7.21 -9.53 17.52
CA ILE A 142 6.76 -8.76 18.70
C ILE A 142 6.09 -9.68 19.73
N GLN A 143 5.25 -10.62 19.29
CA GLN A 143 4.61 -11.58 20.19
C GLN A 143 5.64 -12.48 20.89
N ARG A 144 6.63 -12.99 20.14
CA ARG A 144 7.72 -13.81 20.69
C ARG A 144 8.57 -13.03 21.69
N TYR A 145 8.90 -11.78 21.37
CA TYR A 145 9.67 -10.90 22.26
C TYR A 145 8.95 -10.67 23.60
N ARG A 146 7.65 -10.35 23.56
CA ARG A 146 6.83 -10.17 24.77
C ARG A 146 6.75 -11.43 25.62
N ALA A 147 6.59 -12.59 24.98
CA ALA A 147 6.58 -13.87 25.69
C ALA A 147 7.93 -14.13 26.39
N LEU A 148 9.05 -13.88 25.70
CA LEU A 148 10.39 -14.04 26.27
C LEU A 148 10.63 -13.10 27.46
N GLN A 149 10.27 -11.81 27.34
CA GLN A 149 10.38 -10.86 28.46
C GLN A 149 9.56 -11.31 29.67
N ALA A 150 8.32 -11.76 29.46
CA ALA A 150 7.47 -12.24 30.54
C ALA A 150 8.07 -13.47 31.24
N SER A 151 8.65 -14.40 30.48
CA SER A 151 9.34 -15.56 31.06
C SER A 151 10.58 -15.17 31.87
N LEU A 152 11.35 -14.18 31.43
CA LEU A 152 12.54 -13.71 32.15
C LEU A 152 12.21 -12.97 33.44
N GLN A 153 11.06 -12.30 33.53
CA GLN A 153 10.60 -11.62 34.75
C GLN A 153 10.07 -12.58 35.84
N GLN A 154 9.84 -13.85 35.50
CA GLN A 154 9.40 -14.89 36.45
C GLN A 154 10.56 -15.56 37.20
N PHE A 155 11.80 -15.25 36.83
CA PHE A 155 13.03 -15.69 37.48
C PHE A 155 13.69 -14.52 38.23
#